data_AF-A0A5E6NRU5-F1
#
_entry.id   AF-A0A5E6NRU5-F1
#
_cell.length_a   1.000
_cell.length_b   1.000
_cell.length_c   1.000
_cell.angle_alpha   90.00
_cell.angle_beta   90.00
_cell.angle_gamma   90.00
#
_symmetry.space_group_name_H-M   'P 1'
#
loop_
_entity.id
_entity.type
_entity.pdbx_description
1 polymer ?
#
loop_
_entity_poly.entity_id
_entity_poly.type
_entity_poly.pdbx_seq_one_letter_code
_entity_poly.pdbx_strand_id
1 'polypeptide(L)'
;MRRVINRFEGPLVVLRSSALIFGLIVMVSTDRHISAWVGIEVNILGFMCLLGVKSVLNMRVLVNYFVFQRFGSTLYLFGSTVVLHFEGLNITLLGYFLVHLGLLCKAGLFPFWVWVPSVVNSRG
;
A
#
# COMPACT_ATOMS: atom_id res chain seq x y z
N MET A 1 -16.86 28.50 -7.57
CA MET A 1 -15.76 27.61 -7.10
C MET A 1 -16.14 26.12 -7.07
N ARG A 2 -17.25 25.66 -6.44
CA ARG A 2 -17.64 24.23 -6.43
C ARG A 2 -17.80 23.57 -7.82
N ARG A 3 -18.33 24.28 -8.83
CA ARG A 3 -18.48 23.75 -10.19
C ARG A 3 -17.15 23.52 -10.93
N VAL A 4 -16.11 24.28 -10.61
CA VAL A 4 -14.76 24.09 -11.18
C VAL A 4 -14.09 22.88 -10.54
N ILE A 5 -14.22 22.72 -9.22
CA ILE A 5 -13.74 21.55 -8.47
C ILE A 5 -14.40 20.26 -9.02
N ASN A 6 -15.72 20.25 -9.20
CA ASN A 6 -16.45 19.11 -9.75
C ASN A 6 -16.02 18.73 -11.19
N ARG A 7 -15.52 19.67 -11.99
CA ARG A 7 -15.02 19.39 -13.34
C ARG A 7 -13.71 18.61 -13.32
N PHE A 8 -12.87 18.81 -12.31
CA PHE A 8 -11.61 18.06 -12.15
C PHE A 8 -11.80 16.73 -11.43
N GLU A 9 -12.85 16.57 -10.62
CA GLU A 9 -13.07 15.32 -9.87
C GLU A 9 -13.26 14.11 -10.80
N GLY A 10 -13.96 14.26 -11.93
CA GLY A 10 -14.19 13.16 -12.89
C GLY A 10 -12.90 12.52 -13.42
N PRO A 11 -12.02 13.26 -14.11
CA PRO A 11 -10.75 12.75 -14.60
C PRO A 11 -9.84 12.20 -13.49
N LEU A 12 -9.80 12.87 -12.33
CA LEU A 12 -9.03 12.42 -11.16
C LEU A 12 -9.55 11.08 -10.60
N VAL A 13 -10.86 10.84 -10.63
CA VAL A 13 -11.45 9.55 -10.22
C VAL A 13 -11.00 8.41 -11.13
N VAL A 14 -10.94 8.65 -12.44
CA VAL A 14 -10.52 7.63 -13.43
C VAL A 14 -9.02 7.32 -13.31
N LEU A 15 -8.19 8.34 -13.06
CA LEU A 15 -6.74 8.14 -12.90
C LEU A 15 -6.43 7.28 -11.66
N ARG A 16 -7.06 7.56 -10.52
CA ARG A 16 -6.79 6.81 -9.29
C ARG A 16 -7.35 5.38 -9.32
N SER A 17 -8.50 5.14 -9.95
CA SER A 17 -9.04 3.79 -10.09
C SER A 17 -8.22 2.94 -11.08
N SER A 18 -7.78 3.52 -12.19
CA SER A 18 -6.89 2.83 -13.13
C SER A 18 -5.53 2.51 -12.52
N ALA A 19 -4.96 3.40 -11.69
CA ALA A 19 -3.73 3.11 -10.94
C ALA A 19 -3.89 1.91 -9.99
N LEU A 20 -5.02 1.80 -9.29
CA LEU A 20 -5.30 0.65 -8.42
C LEU A 20 -5.38 -0.67 -9.20
N ILE A 21 -6.12 -0.67 -10.31
CA ILE A 21 -6.26 -1.85 -11.18
C ILE A 21 -4.90 -2.24 -11.75
N PHE A 22 -4.12 -1.27 -12.24
CA PHE A 22 -2.79 -1.51 -12.77
C PHE A 22 -1.85 -2.11 -11.70
N GLY A 23 -1.85 -1.55 -10.48
CA GLY A 23 -1.05 -2.10 -9.38
C GLY A 23 -1.40 -3.54 -9.04
N LEU A 24 -2.69 -3.92 -9.08
CA LEU A 24 -3.13 -5.30 -8.88
C LEU A 24 -2.66 -6.24 -9.99
N ILE A 25 -2.77 -5.80 -11.26
CA ILE A 25 -2.29 -6.59 -12.41
C ILE A 25 -0.79 -6.84 -12.30
N VAL A 26 0.00 -5.80 -11.98
CA VAL A 26 1.45 -5.95 -11.77
C VAL A 26 1.73 -6.94 -10.64
N MET A 27 1.01 -6.87 -9.52
CA MET A 27 1.25 -7.77 -8.40
C MET A 27 0.98 -9.25 -8.72
N VAL A 28 -0.12 -9.54 -9.42
CA VAL A 28 -0.54 -10.93 -9.74
C VAL A 28 0.30 -11.53 -10.87
N SER A 29 0.81 -10.70 -11.79
CA SER A 29 1.55 -11.17 -12.97
C SER A 29 3.03 -11.45 -12.73
N THR A 30 3.58 -11.09 -11.56
CA THR A 30 5.03 -11.10 -11.34
C THR A 30 5.51 -12.26 -10.48
N ASP A 31 6.51 -12.98 -10.98
CA ASP A 31 7.16 -14.08 -10.25
C ASP A 31 8.26 -13.60 -9.28
N ARG A 32 8.82 -12.41 -9.51
CA ARG A 32 9.91 -11.86 -8.67
C ARG A 32 9.37 -10.94 -7.57
N HIS A 33 9.87 -11.14 -6.35
CA HIS A 33 9.49 -10.34 -5.17
C HIS A 33 9.65 -8.82 -5.38
N ILE A 34 10.73 -8.35 -6.03
CA ILE A 34 10.94 -6.91 -6.29
C ILE A 34 9.88 -6.34 -7.24
N SER A 35 9.45 -7.10 -8.24
CA SER A 35 8.42 -6.63 -9.18
C SER A 35 7.04 -6.61 -8.53
N ALA A 36 6.75 -7.59 -7.66
CA ALA A 36 5.55 -7.56 -6.82
C ALA A 36 5.53 -6.33 -5.90
N TRP A 37 6.68 -5.94 -5.34
CA TRP A 37 6.80 -4.72 -4.54
C TRP A 37 6.39 -3.45 -5.30
N VAL A 38 6.76 -3.32 -6.58
CA VAL A 38 6.35 -2.18 -7.41
C VAL A 38 4.83 -2.13 -7.53
N GLY A 39 4.17 -3.26 -7.79
CA GLY A 39 2.70 -3.34 -7.83
C GLY A 39 2.04 -2.91 -6.52
N ILE A 40 2.64 -3.29 -5.37
CA ILE A 40 2.15 -2.87 -4.06
C ILE A 40 2.30 -1.35 -3.84
N GLU A 41 3.43 -0.74 -4.24
CA GLU A 41 3.64 0.71 -4.11
C GLU A 41 2.66 1.52 -4.97
N VAL A 42 2.41 1.07 -6.21
CA VAL A 42 1.40 1.68 -7.08
C VAL A 42 0.02 1.64 -6.43
N ASN A 43 -0.33 0.54 -5.78
CA ASN A 43 -1.61 0.39 -5.07
C ASN A 43 -1.72 1.38 -3.90
N ILE A 44 -0.66 1.53 -3.08
CA ILE A 44 -0.61 2.48 -1.98
C ILE A 44 -0.81 3.92 -2.48
N LEU A 45 -0.09 4.32 -3.53
CA LEU A 45 -0.21 5.67 -4.10
C LEU A 45 -1.62 5.94 -4.64
N GLY A 46 -2.20 4.98 -5.36
CA GLY A 46 -3.58 5.07 -5.86
C GLY A 46 -4.60 5.26 -4.73
N PHE A 47 -4.43 4.53 -3.61
CA PHE A 47 -5.31 4.64 -2.45
C PHE A 47 -5.09 5.93 -1.64
N MET A 48 -3.86 6.44 -1.54
CA MET A 48 -3.58 7.74 -0.92
C MET A 48 -4.30 8.88 -1.67
N CYS A 49 -4.23 8.87 -3.01
CA CYS A 49 -4.96 9.83 -3.84
C CYS A 49 -6.49 9.73 -3.69
N LEU A 50 -7.03 8.57 -3.31
CA LEU A 50 -8.45 8.42 -2.95
C LEU A 50 -8.79 9.08 -1.62
N LEU A 51 -7.94 8.95 -0.60
CA LEU A 51 -8.19 9.48 0.74
C LEU A 51 -8.04 11.00 0.82
N GLY A 52 -7.09 11.58 0.09
CA GLY A 52 -6.69 12.99 0.20
C GLY A 52 -7.71 14.05 -0.28
N VAL A 53 -8.83 13.66 -0.90
CA VAL A 53 -9.77 14.61 -1.55
C VAL A 53 -10.79 15.23 -0.58
N LYS A 54 -11.08 14.59 0.56
CA LYS A 54 -12.15 15.05 1.47
C LYS A 54 -11.59 15.68 2.76
N SER A 55 -11.46 17.01 2.79
CA SER A 55 -11.31 17.82 4.02
C SER A 55 -10.03 17.60 4.88
N VAL A 56 -9.71 18.58 5.73
CA VAL A 56 -8.57 18.57 6.68
C VAL A 56 -8.68 17.42 7.70
N LEU A 57 -9.89 16.94 8.01
CA LEU A 57 -10.13 15.81 8.90
C LEU A 57 -9.53 14.49 8.38
N ASN A 58 -9.36 14.35 7.06
CA ASN A 58 -8.73 13.18 6.45
C ASN A 58 -7.20 13.20 6.50
N MET A 59 -6.57 14.32 6.88
CA MET A 59 -5.11 14.43 6.92
C MET A 59 -4.50 13.47 7.94
N ARG A 60 -5.08 13.38 9.15
CA ARG A 60 -4.59 12.47 10.20
C ARG A 60 -4.70 11.00 9.77
N VAL A 61 -5.81 10.66 9.14
CA VAL A 61 -6.10 9.30 8.64
C VAL A 61 -5.16 8.95 7.48
N LEU A 62 -4.92 9.89 6.58
CA LEU A 62 -3.97 9.73 5.47
C LEU A 62 -2.55 9.51 5.98
N VAL A 63 -2.10 10.28 6.98
CA VAL A 63 -0.77 10.11 7.59
C VAL A 63 -0.67 8.74 8.28
N ASN A 64 -1.68 8.34 9.07
CA ASN A 64 -1.68 7.02 9.70
C ASN A 64 -1.58 5.90 8.65
N TYR A 65 -2.43 5.94 7.62
CA TYR A 65 -2.38 4.98 6.52
C TYR A 65 -0.99 4.94 5.86
N PHE A 66 -0.45 6.12 5.52
CA PHE A 66 0.86 6.22 4.87
C PHE A 66 1.98 5.61 5.70
N VAL A 67 2.03 5.90 7.00
CA VAL A 67 3.09 5.39 7.89
C VAL A 67 3.04 3.87 7.98
N PHE A 68 1.88 3.28 8.24
CA PHE A 68 1.76 1.82 8.36
C PHE A 68 2.04 1.11 7.03
N GLN A 69 1.53 1.63 5.91
CA GLN A 69 1.77 1.03 4.60
C GLN A 69 3.23 1.14 4.17
N ARG A 70 3.88 2.29 4.44
CA ARG A 70 5.30 2.45 4.14
C ARG A 70 6.17 1.53 4.98
N PHE A 71 5.84 1.37 6.26
CA PHE A 71 6.51 0.43 7.16
C PHE A 71 6.37 -1.03 6.71
N GLY A 72 5.16 -1.47 6.34
CA GLY A 72 4.96 -2.80 5.77
C GLY A 72 5.71 -2.98 4.44
N SER A 73 5.89 -1.91 3.66
CA SER A 73 6.64 -1.93 2.40
C SER A 73 8.15 -2.05 2.58
N THR A 74 8.72 -1.34 3.55
CA THR A 74 10.15 -1.47 3.85
C THR A 74 10.48 -2.86 4.39
N LEU A 75 9.63 -3.45 5.24
CA LEU A 75 9.78 -4.83 5.71
C LEU A 75 9.75 -5.84 4.56
N TYR A 76 8.79 -5.67 3.63
CA TYR A 76 8.70 -6.53 2.45
C TYR A 76 9.97 -6.45 1.59
N LEU A 77 10.46 -5.24 1.30
CA LEU A 77 11.70 -5.07 0.53
C LEU A 77 12.90 -5.65 1.26
N PHE A 78 13.04 -5.38 2.55
CA PHE A 78 14.15 -5.88 3.34
C PHE A 78 14.18 -7.41 3.34
N GLY A 79 13.05 -8.06 3.62
CA GLY A 79 12.92 -9.51 3.52
C GLY A 79 13.24 -10.04 2.12
N SER A 80 12.75 -9.37 1.08
CA SER A 80 13.03 -9.74 -0.32
C SER A 80 14.52 -9.64 -0.66
N THR A 81 15.22 -8.61 -0.18
CA THR A 81 16.67 -8.48 -0.39
C THR A 81 17.46 -9.58 0.32
N VAL A 82 17.04 -10.00 1.52
CA VAL A 82 17.64 -11.12 2.24
C VAL A 82 17.43 -12.43 1.50
N VAL A 83 16.22 -12.69 1.01
CA VAL A 83 15.93 -13.91 0.22
C VAL A 83 16.80 -13.96 -1.03
N LEU A 84 16.93 -12.84 -1.75
CA LEU A 84 17.70 -12.77 -2.99
C LEU A 84 19.22 -12.91 -2.79
N HIS A 85 19.78 -12.34 -1.72
CA HIS A 85 21.23 -12.36 -1.50
C HIS A 85 21.75 -13.62 -0.83
N PHE A 86 20.92 -14.26 -0.01
CA PHE A 86 21.33 -15.41 0.80
C PHE A 86 20.62 -16.70 0.39
N GLU A 87 20.17 -16.78 -0.87
CA GLU A 87 19.45 -17.92 -1.41
C GLU A 87 20.13 -19.26 -1.06
N GLY A 88 19.36 -20.21 -0.52
CA GLY A 88 19.86 -21.53 -0.11
C GLY A 88 20.49 -21.60 1.29
N LEU A 89 20.63 -20.49 2.02
CA LEU A 89 21.13 -20.49 3.40
C LEU A 89 20.00 -20.49 4.43
N ASN A 90 20.29 -20.89 5.68
CA ASN A 90 19.32 -20.86 6.79
C ASN A 90 18.71 -19.46 7.03
N ILE A 91 19.42 -18.39 6.69
CA ILE A 91 18.95 -17.01 6.86
C ILE A 91 17.82 -16.65 5.87
N THR A 92 17.59 -17.44 4.81
CA THR A 92 16.45 -17.24 3.90
C THR A 92 15.11 -17.36 4.63
N LEU A 93 15.01 -18.22 5.65
CA LEU A 93 13.80 -18.36 6.46
C LEU A 93 13.44 -17.04 7.13
N LEU A 94 14.44 -16.31 7.63
CA LEU A 94 14.26 -14.98 8.20
C LEU A 94 13.78 -13.99 7.12
N GLY A 95 14.33 -14.06 5.91
CA GLY A 95 13.89 -13.26 4.77
C GLY A 95 12.41 -13.47 4.45
N TYR A 96 11.98 -14.73 4.31
CA TYR A 96 10.58 -15.07 4.09
C TYR A 96 9.68 -14.64 5.26
N PHE A 97 10.12 -14.80 6.50
CA PHE A 97 9.38 -14.32 7.67
C PHE A 97 9.14 -12.81 7.60
N LEU A 98 10.17 -12.02 7.26
CA LEU A 98 10.06 -10.56 7.11
C LEU A 98 9.12 -10.15 5.96
N VAL A 99 9.16 -10.87 4.83
CA VAL A 99 8.22 -10.68 3.71
C VAL A 99 6.78 -10.87 4.18
N HIS A 100 6.48 -11.97 4.88
CA HIS A 100 5.14 -12.26 5.40
C HIS A 100 4.71 -11.23 6.45
N LEU A 101 5.60 -10.83 7.34
CA LEU A 101 5.31 -9.82 8.36
C LEU A 101 4.98 -8.46 7.73
N GLY A 102 5.69 -8.08 6.65
CA GLY A 102 5.36 -6.90 5.85
C GLY A 102 3.99 -7.00 5.18
N LEU A 103 3.62 -8.16 4.62
CA LEU A 103 2.30 -8.40 4.03
C LEU A 103 1.16 -8.37 5.08
N LEU A 104 1.38 -8.96 6.26
CA LEU A 104 0.41 -8.90 7.37
C LEU A 104 0.15 -7.45 7.82
N CYS A 105 1.21 -6.64 7.88
CA CYS A 105 1.12 -5.22 8.19
C CYS A 105 0.25 -4.48 7.15
N LYS A 106 0.48 -4.77 5.86
CA LYS A 106 -0.27 -4.18 4.74
C LYS A 106 -1.74 -4.63 4.68
N ALA A 107 -2.02 -5.87 5.05
CA ALA A 107 -3.38 -6.41 5.14
C ALA A 107 -4.17 -5.90 6.36
N GLY A 108 -3.49 -5.27 7.33
CA GLY A 108 -4.13 -4.80 8.56
C GLY A 108 -4.60 -5.93 9.46
N LEU A 109 -3.91 -7.08 9.40
CA LEU A 109 -4.18 -8.23 10.27
C LEU A 109 -3.50 -8.04 11.62
N PHE A 110 -3.97 -8.75 12.65
CA PHE A 110 -3.32 -8.78 13.97
C PHE A 110 -1.82 -9.12 13.81
N PRO A 111 -0.88 -8.40 14.46
CA PRO A 111 -1.04 -7.33 15.45
C PRO A 111 -1.19 -5.89 14.87
N PHE A 112 -1.15 -5.71 13.55
CA PHE A 112 -1.09 -4.43 12.85
C PHE A 112 -2.46 -3.87 12.38
N TRP A 113 -3.54 -4.14 13.12
CA TRP A 113 -4.91 -3.81 12.71
C TRP A 113 -5.33 -2.36 12.99
N VAL A 114 -4.59 -1.63 13.84
CA VAL A 114 -5.00 -0.34 14.42
C VAL A 114 -5.32 0.74 13.37
N TRP A 115 -4.67 0.72 12.22
CA TRP A 115 -4.92 1.71 11.16
C TRP A 115 -6.23 1.46 10.39
N VAL A 116 -6.77 0.24 10.40
CA VAL A 116 -7.94 -0.14 9.61
C VAL A 116 -9.22 0.58 10.07
N PRO A 117 -9.61 0.56 11.36
CA PRO A 117 -10.81 1.27 11.82
C PRO A 117 -10.75 2.79 11.57
N SER A 118 -9.56 3.38 11.72
CA SER A 118 -9.35 4.81 11.49
C SER A 118 -9.62 5.20 10.03
N VAL A 119 -9.29 4.33 9.07
CA VAL A 119 -9.55 4.58 7.64
C VAL A 119 -11.02 4.35 7.30
N VAL A 120 -11.64 3.29 7.83
CA VAL A 120 -13.04 2.97 7.55
C VAL A 120 -13.98 4.04 8.10
N ASN A 121 -13.78 4.46 9.35
CA ASN A 121 -14.65 5.45 10.00
C ASN A 121 -14.50 6.87 9.42
N SER A 122 -13.39 7.17 8.74
CA SER A 122 -13.17 8.47 8.11
C SER A 122 -14.04 8.76 6.88
N ARG A 123 -14.71 7.73 6.35
CA ARG A 123 -15.54 7.84 5.14
C ARG A 123 -17.04 7.97 5.42
N GLY A 124 -17.44 7.95 6.71
CA GLY A 124 -18.81 8.17 7.17
C GLY A 124 -19.17 9.63 7.33
#